data_AF-A0A254QEH5-F1
#
_entry.id   AF-A0A254QEH5-F1
#
_cell.length_a   1.000
_cell.length_b   1.000
_cell.length_c   1.000
_cell.angle_alpha   90.00
_cell.angle_beta   90.00
_cell.angle_gamma   90.00
#
_symmetry.space_group_name_H-M   'P 1'
#
loop_
_entity.id
_entity.type
_entity.pdbx_description
1 polymer ?
#
loop_
_entity_poly.entity_id
_entity_poly.type
_entity_poly.pdbx_seq_one_letter_code
_entity_poly.pdbx_strand_id
1 'polypeptide(L)'
;MRKGLLFDFDGLILDTETPEVRAWEWMFAQHNLEYPKEIWQSIVGRGPDQISEKPEDILVRMAELDDAPERLYKTFRARYFQILEKVARPGVEKL
;
A
#
# COMPACT_ATOMS: atom_id res chain seq x y z
N MET A 1 -19.21 -2.13 -35.78
CA MET A 1 -18.58 -3.01 -34.76
C MET A 1 -17.79 -2.14 -33.80
N ARG A 2 -18.19 -2.00 -32.53
CA ARG A 2 -17.35 -1.31 -31.53
C ARG A 2 -16.45 -2.35 -30.89
N LYS A 3 -15.14 -2.30 -31.18
CA LYS A 3 -14.12 -2.99 -30.40
C LYS A 3 -13.69 -2.01 -29.31
N GLY A 4 -14.30 -2.11 -28.13
CA GLY A 4 -13.86 -1.38 -26.95
C GLY A 4 -12.95 -2.29 -26.13
N LEU A 5 -11.71 -1.86 -25.90
CA LEU A 5 -10.83 -2.46 -24.92
C LEU A 5 -10.96 -1.59 -23.66
N LEU A 6 -11.50 -2.15 -22.58
CA LEU A 6 -11.61 -1.46 -21.30
C LEU A 6 -10.32 -1.73 -20.53
N PHE A 7 -9.55 -0.68 -20.26
CA PHE A 7 -8.35 -0.77 -19.46
C PHE A 7 -8.68 -0.41 -18.01
N ASP A 8 -8.11 -1.17 -17.08
CA ASP A 8 -8.12 -0.83 -15.66
C ASP A 8 -7.20 0.37 -15.40
N PHE A 9 -7.59 1.26 -14.49
CA PHE A 9 -6.90 2.54 -14.24
C PHE A 9 -5.60 2.33 -13.44
N ASP A 10 -5.62 1.42 -12.45
CA ASP A 10 -4.56 1.22 -11.45
C ASP A 10 -3.37 0.40 -11.97
N GLY A 11 -3.54 -0.39 -13.05
CA GLY A 11 -2.45 -1.18 -13.63
C GLY A 11 -1.69 -0.52 -14.79
N LEU A 12 -2.32 0.46 -15.45
CA LEU A 12 -1.85 0.99 -16.74
C LEU A 12 -1.28 2.41 -16.68
N ILE A 13 -1.80 3.28 -15.81
CA ILE A 13 -1.43 4.72 -15.76
C ILE A 13 -0.57 5.04 -14.53
N LEU A 14 -0.85 4.47 -13.36
CA LEU A 14 -0.08 4.69 -12.13
C LEU A 14 -0.06 3.43 -11.27
N ASP A 15 1.12 2.88 -11.02
CA ASP A 15 1.33 1.74 -10.13
C ASP A 15 1.15 2.18 -8.66
N THR A 16 -0.01 1.91 -8.09
CA THR A 16 -0.36 2.24 -6.69
C THR A 16 -0.08 1.07 -5.74
N GLU A 17 -0.08 -0.16 -6.25
CA GLU A 17 0.10 -1.38 -5.46
C GLU A 17 1.57 -1.60 -5.03
N THR A 18 2.53 -1.41 -5.95
CA THR A 18 3.94 -1.64 -5.62
C THR A 18 4.44 -0.68 -4.52
N PRO A 19 4.17 0.63 -4.58
CA PRO A 19 4.56 1.55 -3.51
C PRO A 19 3.90 1.25 -2.17
N GLU A 20 2.66 0.75 -2.18
CA GLU A 20 1.94 0.34 -0.97
C GLU A 20 2.62 -0.85 -0.30
N VAL A 21 2.85 -1.95 -1.03
CA VAL A 21 3.54 -3.13 -0.51
C VAL A 21 4.93 -2.75 0.03
N ARG A 22 5.70 -1.98 -0.74
CA ARG A 22 7.05 -1.55 -0.33
C ARG A 22 7.05 -0.69 0.93
N ALA A 23 6.05 0.16 1.11
CA ALA A 23 5.94 0.98 2.30
C ALA A 23 5.58 0.14 3.53
N TRP A 24 4.70 -0.86 3.40
CA TRP A 24 4.39 -1.79 4.48
C TRP A 24 5.55 -2.73 4.82
N GLU A 25 6.23 -3.30 3.82
CA GLU A 25 7.48 -4.06 4.03
C GLU A 25 8.49 -3.23 4.84
N TRP A 26 8.68 -1.97 4.48
CA TRP A 26 9.59 -1.07 5.19
C TRP A 26 9.15 -0.83 6.65
N MET A 27 7.85 -0.59 6.88
CA MET A 27 7.29 -0.40 8.22
C MET A 27 7.51 -1.63 9.11
N PHE A 28 7.13 -2.83 8.65
CA PHE A 28 7.30 -4.08 9.40
C PHE A 28 8.78 -4.36 9.68
N ALA A 29 9.66 -4.10 8.71
CA ALA A 29 11.10 -4.26 8.89
C ALA A 29 11.69 -3.34 9.97
N GLN A 30 11.10 -2.17 10.26
CA GLN A 30 11.55 -1.33 11.38
C GLN A 30 11.38 -2.01 12.75
N HIS A 31 10.52 -3.02 12.82
CA HIS A 31 10.23 -3.79 14.01
C HIS A 31 10.80 -5.22 13.95
N ASN A 32 11.74 -5.49 13.04
CA ASN A 32 12.29 -6.83 12.77
C ASN A 32 11.23 -7.87 12.38
N LEU A 33 10.13 -7.43 11.77
CA LEU A 33 9.08 -8.29 11.24
C LEU A 33 9.11 -8.30 9.71
N GLU A 34 8.68 -9.40 9.12
CA GLU A 34 8.36 -9.46 7.70
C GLU A 34 6.90 -9.08 7.49
N TYR A 35 6.59 -8.36 6.41
CA TYR A 35 5.21 -8.07 6.04
C TYR A 35 4.59 -9.34 5.43
N PRO A 36 3.62 -10.00 6.11
CA PRO A 36 3.08 -11.27 5.65
C PRO A 36 2.29 -11.12 4.36
N LYS A 37 2.53 -12.04 3.42
CA LYS A 37 1.88 -12.04 2.11
C LYS A 37 0.36 -12.20 2.23
N GLU A 38 -0.09 -12.92 3.24
CA GLU A 38 -1.50 -13.18 3.52
C GLU A 38 -2.26 -11.89 3.85
N ILE A 39 -1.59 -10.92 4.51
CA ILE A 39 -2.15 -9.59 4.77
C ILE A 39 -2.32 -8.82 3.47
N TRP A 40 -1.28 -8.82 2.62
CA TRP A 40 -1.39 -8.18 1.31
C TRP A 40 -2.54 -8.78 0.48
N GLN A 41 -2.63 -10.11 0.43
CA GLN A 41 -3.69 -10.82 -0.29
C GLN A 41 -5.10 -10.57 0.26
N SER A 42 -5.23 -10.27 1.56
CA SER A 42 -6.53 -9.96 2.15
C SER A 42 -6.98 -8.53 1.84
N ILE A 43 -6.08 -7.63 1.47
CA ILE A 43 -6.33 -6.18 1.31
C ILE A 43 -6.35 -5.75 -0.16
N VAL A 44 -5.46 -6.32 -0.98
CA VAL A 44 -5.32 -5.91 -2.39
C VAL A 44 -6.64 -6.01 -3.15
N GLY A 45 -6.97 -4.94 -3.89
CA GLY A 45 -8.20 -4.84 -4.68
C GLY A 45 -9.50 -4.74 -3.87
N ARG A 46 -9.43 -4.52 -2.55
CA ARG A 46 -10.60 -4.36 -1.68
C ARG A 46 -10.83 -2.91 -1.26
N GLY A 47 -12.10 -2.54 -1.12
CA GLY A 47 -12.49 -1.27 -0.51
C GLY A 47 -12.21 -1.23 1.01
N PRO A 48 -12.10 -0.04 1.62
CA PRO A 48 -11.88 0.11 3.06
C PRO A 48 -12.90 -0.61 3.95
N ASP A 49 -14.13 -0.76 3.47
CA ASP A 49 -15.24 -1.45 4.13
C ASP A 49 -15.16 -2.99 4.05
N GLN A 50 -14.29 -3.52 3.19
CA GLN A 50 -14.12 -4.94 2.93
C GLN A 50 -12.87 -5.53 3.63
N ILE A 51 -12.11 -4.69 4.34
CA ILE A 51 -10.89 -5.07 5.05
C ILE A 51 -11.23 -5.29 6.53
N SER A 52 -11.08 -6.52 7.00
CA SER A 52 -11.41 -6.91 8.37
C SER A 52 -10.37 -6.49 9.40
N GLU A 53 -9.11 -6.42 9.02
CA GLU A 53 -7.98 -6.04 9.89
C GLU A 53 -6.99 -5.26 9.02
N LYS A 54 -6.57 -4.07 9.45
CA LYS A 54 -5.66 -3.23 8.68
C LYS A 54 -4.21 -3.53 9.02
N PRO A 55 -3.24 -3.24 8.14
CA PRO A 55 -1.84 -3.54 8.39
C PRO A 55 -1.27 -2.82 9.63
N GLU A 56 -1.72 -1.59 9.92
CA GLU A 56 -1.34 -0.88 11.15
C GLU A 56 -1.79 -1.59 12.42
N ASP A 57 -3.00 -2.16 12.42
CA ASP A 57 -3.53 -2.92 13.57
C ASP A 57 -2.72 -4.21 13.77
N ILE A 58 -2.38 -4.88 12.67
CA ILE A 58 -1.58 -6.09 12.69
C ILE A 58 -0.16 -5.80 13.19
N LEU A 59 0.43 -4.68 12.76
CA LEU A 59 1.76 -4.27 13.21
C LEU A 59 1.79 -3.98 14.71
N VAL A 60 0.80 -3.24 15.23
CA VAL A 60 0.65 -2.99 16.68
C VAL A 60 0.62 -4.31 17.44
N ARG A 61 -0.18 -5.27 16.98
CA ARG A 61 -0.33 -6.58 17.61
C ARG A 61 0.94 -7.43 17.54
N MET A 62 1.60 -7.49 16.39
CA MET A 62 2.78 -8.35 16.19
C MET A 62 4.05 -7.81 16.84
N ALA A 63 4.22 -6.48 16.87
CA ALA A 63 5.38 -5.82 17.47
C ALA A 63 5.12 -5.34 18.91
N GLU A 64 3.96 -5.68 19.49
CA GLU A 64 3.54 -5.28 20.84
C GLU A 64 3.70 -3.78 21.11
N LEU A 65 3.28 -2.96 20.14
CA LEU A 65 3.47 -1.51 20.20
C LEU A 65 2.42 -0.85 21.09
N ASP A 66 2.85 0.10 21.92
CA ASP A 66 1.97 1.05 22.61
C ASP A 66 1.84 2.34 21.80
N ASP A 67 1.62 2.19 20.50
CA ASP A 67 1.50 3.32 19.56
C ASP A 67 0.10 3.32 18.93
N ALA A 68 -0.41 4.51 18.64
CA ALA A 68 -1.74 4.64 18.04
C ALA A 68 -1.69 4.23 16.56
N PRO A 69 -2.59 3.35 16.08
CA PRO A 69 -2.62 2.92 14.67
C PRO A 69 -2.63 4.09 13.68
N GLU A 70 -3.28 5.21 14.01
CA GLU A 70 -3.31 6.41 13.17
C GLU A 70 -1.94 7.06 12.99
N ARG A 71 -1.05 6.99 14.00
CA ARG A 71 0.32 7.49 13.89
C ARG A 71 1.14 6.60 12.97
N LEU A 72 1.01 5.29 13.10
CA LEU A 72 1.68 4.32 12.22
C LEU A 72 1.20 4.49 10.77
N TYR A 73 -0.10 4.65 10.56
CA TYR A 73 -0.66 4.93 9.24
C TYR A 73 -0.13 6.23 8.66
N LYS A 74 0.02 7.29 9.45
CA LYS A 74 0.62 8.55 8.99
C LYS A 74 2.08 8.38 8.55
N THR A 75 2.86 7.59 9.28
CA THR A 75 4.26 7.25 8.92
C THR A 75 4.31 6.44 7.63
N PHE A 76 3.46 5.41 7.52
CA PHE A 76 3.26 4.64 6.30
C PHE A 76 2.92 5.54 5.12
N ARG A 77 1.94 6.45 5.26
CA ARG A 77 1.51 7.37 4.20
C ARG A 77 2.64 8.27 3.72
N ALA A 78 3.44 8.81 4.65
CA ALA A 78 4.60 9.61 4.29
C ALA A 78 5.62 8.79 3.49
N ARG A 79 5.87 7.54 3.89
CA ARG A 79 6.76 6.63 3.16
C ARG A 79 6.21 6.24 1.79
N TYR A 80 4.93 5.91 1.71
CA TYR A 80 4.23 5.57 0.47
C TYR A 80 4.41 6.67 -0.59
N PHE A 81 4.16 7.93 -0.23
CA PHE A 81 4.34 9.05 -1.17
C PHE A 81 5.79 9.24 -1.60
N GLN A 82 6.75 9.08 -0.69
CA GLN A 82 8.18 9.12 -1.05
C GLN A 82 8.58 8.04 -2.07
N ILE A 83 7.92 6.88 -2.04
CA ILE A 83 8.15 5.80 -3.01
C ILE A 83 7.42 6.11 -4.31
N LEU A 84 6.15 6.48 -4.24
CA LEU A 84 5.31 6.80 -5.40
C LEU A 84 5.91 7.91 -6.27
N GLU A 85 6.43 8.97 -5.65
CA GLU A 85 7.09 10.09 -6.35
C GLU A 85 8.30 9.66 -7.17
N LYS A 86 8.94 8.54 -6.82
CA LYS A 86 10.12 8.00 -7.51
C LYS A 86 9.75 7.00 -8.63
N VAL A 87 8.48 6.63 -8.75
CA VAL A 87 8.01 5.54 -9.61
C VAL A 87 7.15 6.03 -10.79
N ALA A 88 7.04 7.34 -11.03
CA ALA A 88 6.32 7.87 -12.20
C ALA A 88 6.83 7.21 -13.50
N ARG A 89 5.96 6.47 -14.20
CA ARG A 89 6.32 5.72 -15.41
C ARG A 89 6.63 6.68 -16.57
N PRO A 90 7.58 6.37 -17.47
CA PRO A 90 7.84 7.18 -18.65
C PRO A 90 6.54 7.43 -19.44
N GLY A 91 6.18 8.70 -19.64
CA GLY A 91 4.94 9.11 -20.33
C GLY A 91 3.86 9.72 -19.45
N VAL A 92 4.02 9.75 -18.12
CA VAL A 92 3.16 10.52 -17.22
C VAL A 92 3.77 11.91 -17.01
N GLU A 93 3.28 12.93 -17.73
CA GLU A 93 3.64 14.32 -17.48
C GLU A 93 2.97 14.82 -16.20
N LYS A 94 3.76 15.39 -15.28
CA LYS A 94 3.21 16.20 -14.18
C LYS A 94 2.65 17.49 -14.79
N LEU A 95 1.33 17.63 -14.82
CA LEU A 95 0.64 18.90 -15.09
C LEU A 95 0.91 19.92 -13.98
#